data_AF-B3NRS8-F1
#
_entry.id   AF-B3NRS8-F1
#
_cell.length_a   1.000
_cell.length_b   1.000
_cell.length_c   1.000
_cell.angle_alpha   90.00
_cell.angle_beta   90.00
_cell.angle_gamma   90.00
#
_symmetry.space_group_name_H-M   'P 1'
#
loop_
_entity.id
_entity.type
_entity.pdbx_description
1 polymer ?
#
loop_
_entity_poly.entity_id
_entity_poly.type
_entity_poly.pdbx_seq_one_letter_code
_entity_poly.pdbx_strand_id
1 'polypeptide(L)'
;MAYKWVQSSAYSSLPEEAVVGGNDEDGAMIYVGRAEHEGDMLVCKVVPSKQLGFISQRGEALPKDIFEVLCGQNLVWMKCYDHVIPENAVLCGRTSLDQPVYIGRGHYEGHLIIGKISSVHRALFIAFRGAERRLDSYEILVEERRVVPGWQLPPPPPPLEQPEKCPLSPPPPPSPPAMAPPLSAKPYPYPNLAAMPFPDRPPAYTPTPDPMPPVDAAMVLPPPAVGVPVMPRPPPPAGGVLVMPPPPPSFTPAEVSVAPPPSFVPAEVSAVPVPVGPSFTPASTYNPYGAGCSSYTPAECAAPPACDAYGYGNNYDVWISAEPGFYYSPDAVIGGHDSNMEQLLVCRAYYRGVHVPGKAIPSQGCGYIAHGGREIIEPSYQMLVGKGKYHWVPSHGGNVPSGAVVAGTTPGGAPLYIGRGHYRGSLTPGVIETYNRCLQIPFGGQEIRLSSYEVLVRSDIFHGQQAIRLVY
;
A
#
# COMPACT_ATOMS: atom_id res chain seq x y z
N MET A 1 14.51 10.21 21.01
CA MET A 1 14.29 10.05 19.56
C MET A 1 13.36 8.86 19.39
N ALA A 2 12.26 8.97 18.63
CA ALA A 2 11.31 7.85 18.48
C ALA A 2 11.86 6.73 17.58
N TYR A 3 12.93 7.01 16.84
CA TYR A 3 13.60 6.06 15.95
C TYR A 3 15.12 6.23 15.98
N LYS A 4 15.83 5.23 15.47
CA LYS A 4 17.28 5.18 15.29
C LYS A 4 17.63 4.49 13.97
N TRP A 5 18.81 4.80 13.45
CA TRP A 5 19.40 4.08 12.32
C TRP A 5 20.38 3.04 12.87
N VAL A 6 20.24 1.80 12.44
CA VAL A 6 21.07 0.68 12.87
C VAL A 6 21.88 0.19 11.69
N GLN A 7 23.21 0.23 11.81
CA GLN A 7 24.11 -0.30 10.79
C GLN A 7 23.80 -1.76 10.50
N SER A 8 23.69 -2.09 9.21
CA SER A 8 23.44 -3.44 8.74
C SER A 8 24.20 -3.66 7.43
N SER A 9 24.06 -4.86 6.88
CA SER A 9 24.65 -5.24 5.61
C SER A 9 23.87 -6.38 4.98
N ALA A 10 24.18 -6.69 3.73
CA ALA A 10 23.85 -7.95 3.11
C ALA A 10 24.24 -9.10 4.05
N TYR A 11 23.41 -10.15 4.08
CA TYR A 11 23.60 -11.35 4.92
C TYR A 11 23.48 -11.12 6.43
N SER A 12 23.22 -9.89 6.89
CA SER A 12 22.98 -9.59 8.29
C SER A 12 21.53 -9.91 8.67
N SER A 13 21.32 -10.36 9.90
CA SER A 13 19.98 -10.50 10.47
C SER A 13 19.33 -9.13 10.63
N LEU A 14 18.03 -9.04 10.35
CA LEU A 14 17.27 -7.82 10.53
C LEU A 14 17.23 -7.40 12.02
N PRO A 15 17.49 -6.13 12.35
CA PRO A 15 17.42 -5.66 13.73
C PRO A 15 15.97 -5.65 14.27
N GLU A 16 15.83 -5.78 15.59
CA GLU A 16 14.54 -5.62 16.26
C GLU A 16 13.93 -4.24 15.98
N GLU A 17 12.60 -4.19 15.91
CA GLU A 17 11.81 -2.98 15.62
C GLU A 17 12.11 -2.33 14.27
N ALA A 18 12.67 -3.07 13.31
CA ALA A 18 12.84 -2.59 11.94
C ALA A 18 11.49 -2.17 11.33
N VAL A 19 11.46 -0.99 10.72
CA VAL A 19 10.25 -0.40 10.17
C VAL A 19 9.91 -1.06 8.85
N VAL A 20 8.74 -1.71 8.80
CA VAL A 20 8.21 -2.33 7.59
C VAL A 20 7.81 -1.24 6.59
N GLY A 21 8.37 -1.34 5.39
CA GLY A 21 8.12 -0.43 4.29
C GLY A 21 6.96 -0.86 3.39
N GLY A 22 6.73 -2.18 3.27
CA GLY A 22 5.72 -2.77 2.42
C GLY A 22 6.13 -4.16 1.95
N ASN A 23 5.91 -4.47 0.66
CA ASN A 23 6.24 -5.76 0.06
C ASN A 23 6.88 -5.60 -1.33
N ASP A 24 7.83 -6.47 -1.67
CA ASP A 24 8.44 -6.53 -3.00
C ASP A 24 7.63 -7.44 -3.95
N GLU A 25 8.09 -7.59 -5.19
CA GLU A 25 7.45 -8.40 -6.24
C GLU A 25 7.32 -9.90 -5.95
N ASP A 26 8.18 -10.43 -5.08
CA ASP A 26 8.15 -11.81 -4.60
C ASP A 26 7.21 -11.98 -3.38
N GLY A 27 6.53 -10.90 -2.97
CA GLY A 27 5.73 -10.85 -1.75
C GLY A 27 6.56 -10.72 -0.48
N ALA A 28 7.90 -10.68 -0.56
CA ALA A 28 8.75 -10.55 0.61
C ALA A 28 8.59 -9.17 1.25
N MET A 29 8.63 -9.16 2.58
CA MET A 29 8.63 -7.91 3.34
C MET A 29 9.86 -7.08 2.98
N ILE A 30 9.63 -5.79 2.75
CA ILE A 30 10.70 -4.82 2.59
C ILE A 30 10.74 -3.91 3.80
N TYR A 31 11.95 -3.49 4.17
CA TYR A 31 12.19 -2.65 5.33
C TYR A 31 12.79 -1.32 4.90
N VAL A 32 12.49 -0.30 5.70
CA VAL A 32 13.01 1.04 5.50
C VAL A 32 14.47 1.06 5.90
N GLY A 33 15.34 1.32 4.93
CA GLY A 33 16.74 1.57 5.15
C GLY A 33 17.21 2.87 4.51
N ARG A 34 18.48 3.17 4.69
CA ARG A 34 19.21 4.20 3.96
C ARG A 34 20.59 3.69 3.59
N ALA A 35 21.13 4.18 2.48
CA ALA A 35 22.46 3.82 2.04
C ALA A 35 23.14 5.01 1.37
N GLU A 36 24.46 5.10 1.55
CA GLU A 36 25.27 6.11 0.89
C GLU A 36 25.57 5.70 -0.57
N HIS A 37 25.48 6.66 -1.48
CA HIS A 37 25.86 6.48 -2.87
C HIS A 37 26.33 7.81 -3.46
N GLU A 38 27.59 7.86 -3.90
CA GLU A 38 28.19 9.06 -4.50
C GLU A 38 28.08 10.32 -3.59
N GLY A 39 28.13 10.14 -2.26
CA GLY A 39 27.97 11.22 -1.29
C GLY A 39 26.53 11.63 -1.00
N ASP A 40 25.54 11.01 -1.64
CA ASP A 40 24.13 11.15 -1.31
C ASP A 40 23.69 10.08 -0.31
N MET A 41 22.98 10.47 0.75
CA MET A 41 22.31 9.53 1.66
C MET A 41 20.87 9.28 1.19
N LEU A 42 20.64 8.12 0.56
CA LEU A 42 19.39 7.80 -0.14
C LEU A 42 18.57 6.73 0.58
N VAL A 43 17.26 6.72 0.33
CA VAL A 43 16.35 5.69 0.84
C VAL A 43 16.69 4.35 0.20
N CYS A 44 16.90 3.35 1.05
CA CYS A 44 17.24 1.99 0.66
C CYS A 44 16.08 1.05 0.96
N LYS A 45 15.57 0.38 -0.07
CA LYS A 45 14.64 -0.75 0.02
C LYS A 45 15.41 -1.98 0.47
N VAL A 46 15.35 -2.32 1.76
CA VAL A 46 16.02 -3.50 2.31
C VAL A 46 15.13 -4.72 2.10
N VAL A 47 15.65 -5.75 1.42
CA VAL A 47 14.90 -6.96 1.05
C VAL A 47 15.60 -8.18 1.64
N PRO A 48 15.18 -8.67 2.83
CA PRO A 48 15.84 -9.79 3.50
C PRO A 48 15.85 -11.09 2.69
N SER A 49 14.80 -11.36 1.89
CA SER A 49 14.76 -12.54 1.01
C SER A 49 15.89 -12.53 -0.03
N LYS A 50 16.28 -11.34 -0.50
CA LYS A 50 17.35 -11.12 -1.48
C LYS A 50 18.71 -10.84 -0.83
N GLN A 51 18.75 -10.73 0.50
CA GLN A 51 19.96 -10.40 1.28
C GLN A 51 20.66 -9.11 0.79
N LEU A 52 19.88 -8.15 0.27
CA LEU A 52 20.40 -6.92 -0.32
C LEU A 52 19.46 -5.74 -0.05
N GLY A 53 20.04 -4.55 -0.08
CA GLY A 53 19.32 -3.28 -0.20
C GLY A 53 19.26 -2.82 -1.66
N PHE A 54 18.27 -2.00 -2.02
CA PHE A 54 18.18 -1.36 -3.33
C PHE A 54 17.87 0.13 -3.17
N ILE A 55 18.64 0.99 -3.80
CA ILE A 55 18.35 2.42 -3.89
C ILE A 55 17.88 2.78 -5.31
N SER A 56 17.07 3.83 -5.43
CA SER A 56 16.73 4.43 -6.72
C SER A 56 17.66 5.59 -7.02
N GLN A 57 18.29 5.62 -8.20
CA GLN A 57 19.10 6.77 -8.64
C GLN A 57 19.22 6.81 -10.17
N ARG A 58 19.03 8.00 -10.76
CA ARG A 58 19.25 8.28 -12.19
C ARG A 58 18.58 7.27 -13.14
N GLY A 59 17.35 6.85 -12.86
CA GLY A 59 16.62 5.90 -13.71
C GLY A 59 16.86 4.42 -13.38
N GLU A 60 17.79 4.10 -12.48
CA GLU A 60 18.18 2.72 -12.16
C GLU A 60 17.86 2.34 -10.71
N ALA A 61 17.66 1.04 -10.48
CA ALA A 61 17.62 0.44 -9.15
C ALA A 61 18.99 -0.20 -8.86
N LEU A 62 19.76 0.41 -7.97
CA LEU A 62 21.13 0.00 -7.69
C LEU A 62 21.19 -0.86 -6.42
N PRO A 63 21.80 -2.05 -6.46
CA PRO A 63 21.96 -2.90 -5.28
C PRO A 63 22.98 -2.30 -4.30
N LYS A 64 22.75 -2.55 -3.01
CA LYS A 64 23.58 -2.13 -1.88
C LYS A 64 23.78 -3.28 -0.92
N ASP A 65 25.05 -3.53 -0.60
CA ASP A 65 25.52 -4.50 0.38
C ASP A 65 25.71 -3.88 1.76
N ILE A 66 25.92 -2.57 1.84
CA ILE A 66 26.05 -1.82 3.10
C ILE A 66 24.94 -0.77 3.18
N PHE A 67 24.20 -0.80 4.29
CA PHE A 67 23.08 0.10 4.53
C PHE A 67 22.77 0.18 6.02
N GLU A 68 21.98 1.18 6.42
CA GLU A 68 21.39 1.26 7.74
C GLU A 68 19.90 0.95 7.66
N VAL A 69 19.35 0.28 8.68
CA VAL A 69 17.92 -0.01 8.81
C VAL A 69 17.30 0.97 9.81
N LEU A 70 16.13 1.50 9.47
CA LEU A 70 15.35 2.33 10.37
C LEU A 70 14.65 1.45 11.39
N CYS A 71 14.93 1.68 12.67
CA CYS A 71 14.31 0.99 13.79
C CYS A 71 13.60 2.01 14.69
N GLY A 72 12.34 1.76 15.07
CA GLY A 72 11.64 2.67 15.98
C GLY A 72 10.14 2.45 16.08
N GLN A 73 9.53 3.22 16.98
CA GLN A 73 8.10 3.20 17.28
C GLN A 73 7.51 4.60 17.06
N ASN A 74 6.17 4.70 16.98
CA ASN A 74 5.45 5.96 16.70
C ASN A 74 5.77 6.55 15.31
N LEU A 75 5.97 5.69 14.32
CA LEU A 75 6.12 6.08 12.92
C LEU A 75 4.84 5.70 12.18
N VAL A 76 4.29 6.65 11.43
CA VAL A 76 3.00 6.49 10.73
C VAL A 76 3.18 6.88 9.28
N TRP A 77 2.53 6.13 8.39
CA TRP A 77 2.45 6.46 6.97
C TRP A 77 1.24 7.38 6.74
N MET A 78 1.49 8.53 6.14
CA MET A 78 0.48 9.54 5.87
C MET A 78 0.39 9.81 4.37
N LYS A 79 -0.82 9.82 3.79
CA LYS A 79 -1.03 10.25 2.41
C LYS A 79 -0.51 11.68 2.22
N CYS A 80 0.35 11.88 1.21
CA CYS A 80 0.83 13.21 0.84
C CYS A 80 -0.01 13.73 -0.33
N TYR A 81 -0.62 14.91 -0.14
CA TYR A 81 -1.39 15.61 -1.17
C TYR A 81 -0.59 16.81 -1.68
N ASP A 82 -0.61 17.03 -2.99
CA ASP A 82 0.06 18.17 -3.67
C ASP A 82 1.54 18.38 -3.30
N HIS A 83 2.25 17.31 -2.92
CA HIS A 83 3.64 17.34 -2.47
C HIS A 83 3.92 18.29 -1.30
N VAL A 84 2.92 18.55 -0.46
CA VAL A 84 3.11 19.27 0.79
C VAL A 84 3.77 18.31 1.79
N ILE A 85 5.06 18.50 2.03
CA ILE A 85 5.85 17.68 2.96
C ILE A 85 5.55 18.12 4.40
N PRO A 86 5.02 17.24 5.27
CA PRO A 86 4.78 17.57 6.67
C PRO A 86 6.07 17.91 7.42
N GLU A 87 5.98 18.81 8.41
CA GLU A 87 7.14 19.21 9.23
C GLU A 87 7.74 18.04 10.04
N ASN A 88 6.91 17.07 10.42
CA ASN A 88 7.31 15.87 11.15
C ASN A 88 7.68 14.70 10.22
N ALA A 89 7.93 14.95 8.93
CA ALA A 89 8.40 13.92 8.01
C ALA A 89 9.77 13.38 8.42
N VAL A 90 9.91 12.05 8.38
CA VAL A 90 11.17 11.39 8.71
C VAL A 90 12.21 11.70 7.64
N LEU A 91 13.31 12.33 8.06
CA LEU A 91 14.44 12.62 7.20
C LEU A 91 15.32 11.37 7.08
N CYS A 92 15.48 10.87 5.85
CA CYS A 92 16.40 9.78 5.54
C CYS A 92 17.86 10.26 5.65
N GLY A 93 18.12 11.42 5.05
CA GLY A 93 19.45 12.01 4.96
C GLY A 93 19.43 13.23 4.06
N ARG A 94 20.59 13.57 3.52
CA ARG A 94 20.76 14.66 2.57
C ARG A 94 21.57 14.20 1.37
N THR A 95 21.34 14.82 0.23
CA THR A 95 22.20 14.70 -0.95
C THR A 95 23.51 15.49 -0.73
N SER A 96 24.50 15.25 -1.57
CA SER A 96 25.73 16.05 -1.73
C SER A 96 25.49 17.54 -1.95
N LEU A 97 24.34 17.92 -2.53
CA LEU A 97 23.88 19.30 -2.68
C LEU A 97 23.10 19.85 -1.47
N ASP A 98 23.17 19.19 -0.31
CA ASP A 98 22.47 19.53 0.93
C ASP A 98 20.93 19.51 0.85
N GLN A 99 20.36 18.84 -0.16
CA GLN A 99 18.91 18.69 -0.30
C GLN A 99 18.38 17.58 0.61
N PRO A 100 17.27 17.80 1.33
CA PRO A 100 16.68 16.78 2.20
C PRO A 100 16.06 15.65 1.38
N VAL A 101 16.32 14.41 1.82
CA VAL A 101 15.72 13.20 1.25
C VAL A 101 14.72 12.65 2.26
N TYR A 102 13.45 12.57 1.86
CA TYR A 102 12.38 12.01 2.69
C TYR A 102 12.00 10.60 2.27
N ILE A 103 11.39 9.87 3.19
CA ILE A 103 11.00 8.47 3.02
C ILE A 103 9.53 8.43 2.62
N GLY A 104 9.26 7.84 1.46
CA GLY A 104 7.90 7.57 1.00
C GLY A 104 7.69 6.13 0.61
N ARG A 105 6.43 5.77 0.43
CA ARG A 105 6.03 4.51 -0.19
C ARG A 105 4.83 4.70 -1.10
N GLY A 106 4.70 3.86 -2.12
CA GLY A 106 3.62 3.97 -3.08
C GLY A 106 3.23 2.61 -3.66
N HIS A 107 1.99 2.53 -4.13
CA HIS A 107 1.51 1.35 -4.84
C HIS A 107 2.04 1.34 -6.27
N TYR A 108 2.71 0.26 -6.66
CA TYR A 108 3.22 0.05 -8.01
C TYR A 108 3.05 -1.43 -8.40
N GLU A 109 2.37 -1.69 -9.52
CA GLU A 109 2.09 -3.04 -10.04
C GLU A 109 1.49 -4.02 -9.01
N GLY A 110 0.70 -3.53 -8.04
CA GLY A 110 0.08 -4.36 -6.99
C GLY A 110 0.93 -4.54 -5.72
N HIS A 111 2.11 -3.95 -5.66
CA HIS A 111 3.04 -4.02 -4.54
C HIS A 111 3.16 -2.66 -3.85
N LEU A 112 3.45 -2.63 -2.56
CA LEU A 112 3.66 -1.40 -1.80
C LEU A 112 5.17 -1.21 -1.58
N ILE A 113 5.75 -0.24 -2.28
CA ILE A 113 7.21 -0.13 -2.39
C ILE A 113 7.70 1.21 -1.84
N ILE A 114 8.75 1.17 -1.03
CA ILE A 114 9.39 2.36 -0.50
C ILE A 114 10.37 3.01 -1.47
N GLY A 115 10.62 4.30 -1.28
CA GLY A 115 11.58 5.05 -2.08
C GLY A 115 11.86 6.45 -1.55
N LYS A 116 12.67 7.18 -2.30
CA LYS A 116 13.05 8.57 -1.98
C LYS A 116 12.01 9.55 -2.50
N ILE A 117 11.62 10.50 -1.67
CA ILE A 117 10.80 11.64 -2.10
C ILE A 117 11.73 12.80 -2.41
N SER A 118 11.60 13.37 -3.61
CA SER A 118 12.30 14.57 -4.02
C SER A 118 11.36 15.77 -3.94
N SER A 119 11.75 16.79 -3.17
CA SER A 119 11.04 18.08 -3.13
C SER A 119 11.14 18.83 -4.45
N VAL A 120 12.26 18.68 -5.16
CA VAL A 120 12.53 19.33 -6.45
C VAL A 120 11.65 18.73 -7.55
N HIS A 121 11.65 17.41 -7.69
CA HIS A 121 10.86 16.74 -8.72
C HIS A 121 9.40 16.56 -8.35
N ARG A 122 9.04 16.85 -7.08
CA ARG A 122 7.67 16.71 -6.55
C ARG A 122 7.14 15.30 -6.88
N ALA A 123 7.86 14.28 -6.44
CA ALA A 123 7.51 12.89 -6.71
C ALA A 123 8.24 11.91 -5.76
N LEU A 124 7.69 10.71 -5.66
CA LEU A 124 8.34 9.54 -5.09
C LEU A 124 9.07 8.76 -6.18
N PHE A 125 10.30 8.33 -5.89
CA PHE A 125 11.10 7.46 -6.76
C PHE A 125 11.43 6.14 -6.07
N ILE A 126 10.89 5.04 -6.60
CA ILE A 126 11.06 3.69 -6.04
C ILE A 126 12.02 2.85 -6.88
N ALA A 127 12.71 1.91 -6.24
CA ALA A 127 13.55 0.92 -6.90
C ALA A 127 12.72 -0.34 -7.21
N PHE A 128 12.47 -0.65 -8.48
CA PHE A 128 11.66 -1.82 -8.88
C PHE A 128 12.16 -2.45 -10.19
N ARG A 129 12.43 -3.76 -10.16
CA ARG A 129 12.89 -4.57 -11.32
C ARG A 129 14.08 -3.95 -12.07
N GLY A 130 15.11 -3.52 -11.33
CA GLY A 130 16.31 -2.92 -11.93
C GLY A 130 16.16 -1.46 -12.38
N ALA A 131 14.96 -0.89 -12.31
CA ALA A 131 14.69 0.49 -12.75
C ALA A 131 14.18 1.37 -11.60
N GLU A 132 14.44 2.66 -11.71
CA GLU A 132 13.78 3.69 -10.90
C GLU A 132 12.41 4.01 -11.51
N ARG A 133 11.37 4.00 -10.68
CA ARG A 133 10.00 4.34 -11.09
C ARG A 133 9.53 5.58 -10.35
N ARG A 134 8.96 6.52 -11.10
CA ARG A 134 8.38 7.76 -10.58
C ARG A 134 6.89 7.54 -10.26
N LEU A 135 6.48 7.93 -9.06
CA LEU A 135 5.10 7.93 -8.59
C LEU A 135 4.71 9.33 -8.11
N ASP A 136 3.56 9.82 -8.57
CA ASP A 136 3.04 11.12 -8.14
C ASP A 136 2.11 11.00 -6.91
N SER A 137 1.47 9.84 -6.71
CA SER A 137 0.68 9.53 -5.50
C SER A 137 1.47 8.61 -4.57
N TYR A 138 1.72 9.07 -3.35
CA TYR A 138 2.47 8.32 -2.35
C TYR A 138 2.03 8.65 -0.92
N GLU A 139 2.50 7.81 0.01
CA GLU A 139 2.46 8.06 1.44
C GLU A 139 3.87 8.45 1.91
N ILE A 140 3.95 9.37 2.87
CA ILE A 140 5.18 9.83 3.50
C ILE A 140 5.25 9.30 4.93
N LEU A 141 6.44 8.89 5.34
CA LEU A 141 6.68 8.43 6.70
C LEU A 141 6.85 9.65 7.63
N VAL A 142 6.05 9.71 8.70
CA VAL A 142 6.08 10.81 9.68
C VAL A 142 6.27 10.28 11.10
N GLU A 143 6.92 11.09 11.94
CA GLU A 143 7.01 10.83 13.39
C GLU A 143 5.73 11.34 14.06
N GLU A 144 5.01 10.45 14.74
CA GLU A 144 3.83 10.81 15.52
C GLU A 144 4.26 11.42 16.85
N ARG A 145 4.07 12.74 16.98
CA ARG A 145 4.37 13.46 18.22
C ARG A 145 3.35 13.04 19.27
N ARG A 146 3.79 12.38 20.35
CA ARG A 146 2.93 12.12 21.52
C ARG A 146 2.38 13.46 22.03
N VAL A 147 1.11 13.72 21.76
CA VAL A 147 0.36 14.75 22.48
C VAL A 147 0.20 14.20 23.89
N VAL A 148 1.05 14.63 24.81
CA VAL A 148 0.80 14.45 26.24
C VAL A 148 -0.58 15.06 26.53
N PRO A 149 -1.55 14.29 27.05
CA PRO A 149 -2.86 14.83 27.41
C PRO A 149 -2.65 15.82 28.56
N GLY A 150 -2.58 17.11 28.24
CA GLY A 150 -2.24 18.15 29.20
C GLY A 150 -1.91 19.53 28.64
N TRP A 151 -1.59 19.66 27.35
CA TRP A 151 -1.46 20.99 26.72
C TRP A 151 -2.80 21.47 26.18
N GLN A 152 -3.54 22.20 27.01
CA GLN A 152 -4.61 23.08 26.55
C GLN A 152 -3.97 24.26 25.81
N LEU A 153 -4.49 24.58 24.62
CA LEU A 153 -4.22 25.87 23.99
C LEU A 153 -4.60 26.98 25.00
N PRO A 154 -3.77 28.03 25.18
CA PRO A 154 -4.19 29.17 25.98
C PRO A 154 -5.51 29.70 25.39
N PRO A 155 -6.48 30.09 26.23
CA PRO A 155 -7.74 30.61 25.75
C PRO A 155 -7.47 31.79 24.79
N PRO A 156 -8.24 31.92 23.70
CA PRO A 156 -8.10 33.05 22.80
C PRO A 156 -8.22 34.34 23.60
N PRO A 157 -7.45 35.39 23.28
CA PRO A 157 -7.61 36.68 23.93
C PRO A 157 -9.06 37.14 23.77
N PRO A 158 -9.63 37.81 24.79
CA PRO A 158 -11.00 38.31 24.72
C PRO A 158 -11.17 39.18 23.47
N PRO A 159 -12.36 39.17 22.82
CA PRO A 159 -12.59 39.97 21.63
C PRO A 159 -12.28 41.43 21.95
N LEU A 160 -11.34 42.02 21.21
CA LEU A 160 -11.17 43.46 21.23
C LEU A 160 -12.50 44.08 20.80
N GLU A 161 -13.04 44.93 21.66
CA GLU A 161 -14.23 45.73 21.38
C GLU A 161 -14.06 46.42 20.02
N GLN A 162 -15.06 46.25 19.16
CA GLN A 162 -15.11 46.89 17.86
C GLN A 162 -15.04 48.40 18.04
N PRO A 163 -14.07 49.12 17.45
CA PRO A 163 -14.16 50.57 17.41
C PRO A 163 -15.32 50.94 16.47
N GLU A 164 -16.06 51.93 16.95
CA GLU A 164 -17.32 52.40 16.43
C GLU A 164 -17.27 52.74 14.93
N LYS A 165 -18.32 52.27 14.25
CA LYS A 165 -18.94 52.78 13.03
C LYS A 165 -18.45 54.18 12.61
N CYS A 166 -17.76 54.27 11.47
CA CYS A 166 -17.54 55.53 10.74
C CYS A 166 -18.16 55.47 9.33
N PRO A 167 -18.58 56.63 8.76
CA PRO A 167 -19.76 56.73 7.91
C PRO A 167 -19.56 56.39 6.42
N LEU A 168 -20.69 56.09 5.78
CA LEU A 168 -20.89 55.82 4.36
C LEU A 168 -20.58 57.05 3.49
N SER A 169 -19.43 57.07 2.82
CA SER A 169 -19.24 57.65 1.48
C SER A 169 -17.79 57.46 0.99
N PRO A 170 -17.53 56.95 -0.23
CA PRO A 170 -16.18 56.88 -0.77
C PRO A 170 -15.66 58.26 -1.22
N PRO A 171 -14.36 58.57 -1.07
CA PRO A 171 -13.77 59.81 -1.58
C PRO A 171 -13.59 59.78 -3.11
N PRO A 172 -13.51 60.96 -3.78
CA PRO A 172 -13.36 61.05 -5.24
C PRO A 172 -11.95 60.63 -5.71
N PRO A 173 -11.80 60.19 -6.97
CA PRO A 173 -10.52 59.74 -7.51
C PRO A 173 -9.52 60.89 -7.73
N PRO A 174 -8.21 60.63 -7.63
CA PRO A 174 -7.16 61.64 -7.83
C PRO A 174 -6.94 62.00 -9.31
N SER A 175 -6.56 63.25 -9.55
CA SER A 175 -6.23 63.83 -10.87
C SER A 175 -4.97 63.20 -11.51
N PRO A 176 -4.89 63.11 -12.85
CA PRO A 176 -3.73 62.53 -13.53
C PRO A 176 -2.47 63.41 -13.39
N PRO A 177 -1.27 62.82 -13.27
CA PRO A 177 -0.02 63.56 -13.13
C PRO A 177 0.44 64.21 -14.44
N ALA A 178 1.07 65.39 -14.30
CA ALA A 178 1.63 66.18 -15.38
C ALA A 178 2.86 65.51 -16.03
N MET A 179 2.99 65.75 -17.34
CA MET A 179 4.00 65.17 -18.24
C MET A 179 5.43 65.55 -17.83
N ALA A 180 6.28 64.54 -17.62
CA ALA A 180 7.70 64.73 -17.28
C ALA A 180 8.55 65.12 -18.52
N PRO A 181 9.63 65.90 -18.36
CA PRO A 181 10.57 66.21 -19.44
C PRO A 181 11.44 65.00 -19.82
N PRO A 182 12.02 64.96 -21.05
CA PRO A 182 12.66 63.77 -21.59
C PRO A 182 13.99 63.45 -20.89
N LEU A 183 14.14 62.22 -20.42
CA LEU A 183 15.37 61.68 -19.84
C LEU A 183 16.34 61.22 -20.94
N SER A 184 17.62 61.51 -20.73
CA SER A 184 18.75 61.16 -21.59
C SER A 184 18.90 59.65 -21.79
N ALA A 185 19.26 59.25 -23.02
CA ALA A 185 19.50 57.87 -23.42
C ALA A 185 20.59 57.18 -22.57
N LYS A 186 20.31 55.94 -22.14
CA LYS A 186 21.33 55.03 -21.60
C LYS A 186 22.22 54.51 -22.72
N PRO A 187 23.54 54.34 -22.51
CA PRO A 187 24.42 53.70 -23.48
C PRO A 187 24.13 52.19 -23.46
N TYR A 188 24.18 51.55 -24.63
CA TYR A 188 23.91 50.13 -24.91
C TYR A 188 22.44 49.76 -25.20
N PRO A 189 22.01 49.80 -26.48
CA PRO A 189 20.78 49.15 -26.92
C PRO A 189 21.01 47.63 -27.06
N TYR A 190 20.09 46.82 -26.54
CA TYR A 190 19.96 45.41 -26.93
C TYR A 190 19.34 45.32 -28.33
N PRO A 191 19.79 44.41 -29.21
CA PRO A 191 19.20 44.25 -30.53
C PRO A 191 17.76 43.73 -30.44
N ASN A 192 16.91 44.32 -31.28
CA ASN A 192 15.49 44.02 -31.42
C ASN A 192 15.31 42.64 -32.10
N LEU A 193 14.79 41.64 -31.39
CA LEU A 193 14.53 40.28 -31.91
C LEU A 193 13.16 40.13 -32.60
N ALA A 194 12.55 41.23 -33.04
CA ALA A 194 11.33 41.20 -33.85
C ALA A 194 11.65 41.43 -35.34
N ALA A 195 12.35 40.50 -35.97
CA ALA A 195 12.38 40.26 -37.42
C ALA A 195 13.39 39.15 -37.76
N MET A 196 13.00 37.89 -37.57
CA MET A 196 13.62 36.77 -38.28
C MET A 196 12.48 35.88 -38.80
N PRO A 197 12.41 35.58 -40.11
CA PRO A 197 11.41 34.67 -40.65
C PRO A 197 11.68 33.27 -40.11
N PHE A 198 10.66 32.63 -39.53
CA PHE A 198 10.71 31.22 -39.15
C PHE A 198 10.82 30.37 -40.42
N PRO A 199 11.81 29.48 -40.55
CA PRO A 199 11.77 28.42 -41.54
C PRO A 199 10.86 27.29 -41.04
N ASP A 200 9.85 26.90 -41.83
CA ASP A 200 8.91 25.79 -41.60
C ASP A 200 9.54 24.39 -41.69
N ARG A 201 10.75 24.19 -41.15
CA ARG A 201 11.37 22.87 -41.08
C ARG A 201 12.38 22.78 -39.93
N PRO A 202 12.30 21.77 -39.05
CA PRO A 202 13.36 21.53 -38.09
C PRO A 202 14.65 21.16 -38.86
N PRO A 203 15.84 21.56 -38.38
CA PRO A 203 17.09 21.20 -39.04
C PRO A 203 17.26 19.68 -39.01
N ALA A 204 17.69 19.12 -40.14
CA ALA A 204 18.10 17.73 -40.21
C ALA A 204 19.29 17.52 -39.26
N TYR A 205 19.16 16.57 -38.34
CA TYR A 205 20.22 16.14 -37.45
C TYR A 205 21.32 15.49 -38.30
N THR A 206 22.38 16.24 -38.62
CA THR A 206 23.63 15.65 -39.12
C THR A 206 24.43 15.22 -37.89
N PRO A 207 24.71 13.91 -37.70
CA PRO A 207 25.53 13.47 -36.59
C PRO A 207 26.95 14.00 -36.80
N THR A 208 27.44 14.78 -35.84
CA THR A 208 28.88 15.03 -35.70
C THR A 208 29.56 13.70 -35.38
N PRO A 209 30.62 13.30 -36.11
CA PRO A 209 31.33 12.07 -35.81
C PRO A 209 32.10 12.20 -34.50
N ASP A 210 31.95 11.21 -33.63
CA ASP A 210 32.72 11.07 -32.39
C ASP A 210 34.23 11.03 -32.69
N PRO A 211 35.08 11.56 -31.78
CA PRO A 211 36.52 11.41 -31.90
C PRO A 211 36.91 9.93 -31.74
N MET A 212 37.51 9.38 -32.80
CA MET A 212 38.02 8.00 -32.82
C MET A 212 39.06 7.75 -31.71
N PRO A 213 39.12 6.53 -31.13
CA PRO A 213 40.26 6.08 -30.35
C PRO A 213 41.47 5.82 -31.27
N PRO A 214 42.72 5.88 -30.76
CA PRO A 214 43.90 5.65 -31.56
C PRO A 214 43.94 4.22 -32.10
N VAL A 215 44.04 4.11 -33.43
CA VAL A 215 44.34 2.89 -34.16
C VAL A 215 45.85 2.64 -34.13
N ASP A 216 46.28 1.72 -33.26
CA ASP A 216 47.45 0.87 -33.49
C ASP A 216 47.52 -0.23 -32.43
N ALA A 217 46.84 -1.35 -32.70
CA ALA A 217 47.25 -2.67 -32.21
C ALA A 217 46.46 -3.74 -32.99
N ALA A 218 47.15 -4.44 -33.87
CA ALA A 218 46.64 -5.55 -34.65
C ALA A 218 46.01 -6.63 -33.76
N MET A 219 44.73 -6.94 -33.99
CA MET A 219 44.06 -8.13 -33.48
C MET A 219 44.66 -9.38 -34.17
N VAL A 220 45.65 -9.98 -33.54
CA VAL A 220 46.10 -11.35 -33.85
C VAL A 220 45.24 -12.31 -33.05
N LEU A 221 44.35 -13.03 -33.73
CA LEU A 221 43.64 -14.19 -33.18
C LEU A 221 44.64 -15.35 -32.96
N PRO A 222 44.71 -15.97 -31.77
CA PRO A 222 45.31 -17.29 -31.63
C PRO A 222 44.27 -18.41 -31.85
N PRO A 223 44.69 -19.56 -32.41
CA PRO A 223 43.84 -20.70 -32.80
C PRO A 223 43.38 -21.57 -31.62
N PRO A 224 42.42 -22.51 -31.81
CA PRO A 224 41.88 -23.32 -30.73
C PRO A 224 42.91 -24.37 -30.27
N ALA A 225 43.25 -24.36 -28.99
CA ALA A 225 44.17 -25.32 -28.40
C ALA A 225 43.42 -26.56 -27.90
N VAL A 226 43.75 -27.67 -28.56
CA VAL A 226 43.59 -29.06 -28.15
C VAL A 226 44.20 -29.29 -26.77
N GLY A 227 43.57 -30.16 -25.97
CA GLY A 227 43.82 -30.31 -24.53
C GLY A 227 45.16 -30.91 -24.11
N VAL A 228 45.49 -30.70 -22.83
CA VAL A 228 46.43 -31.48 -21.99
C VAL A 228 46.07 -31.25 -20.50
N PRO A 229 46.67 -31.97 -19.52
CA PRO A 229 46.11 -33.11 -18.80
C PRO A 229 45.62 -32.79 -17.37
N VAL A 230 44.82 -33.71 -16.81
CA VAL A 230 44.39 -33.74 -15.40
C VAL A 230 45.60 -33.99 -14.50
N MET A 231 45.90 -33.05 -13.59
CA MET A 231 46.80 -33.28 -12.46
C MET A 231 46.06 -34.01 -11.33
N PRO A 232 46.66 -35.02 -10.66
CA PRO A 232 46.03 -35.70 -9.54
C PRO A 232 46.01 -34.81 -8.28
N ARG A 233 44.85 -34.78 -7.59
CA ARG A 233 44.70 -34.14 -6.28
C ARG A 233 45.59 -34.82 -5.23
N PRO A 234 46.24 -34.05 -4.33
CA PRO A 234 46.92 -34.62 -3.17
C PRO A 234 45.92 -35.24 -2.17
N PRO A 235 46.29 -36.32 -1.45
CA PRO A 235 45.44 -36.92 -0.43
C PRO A 235 45.33 -36.03 0.83
N PRO A 236 44.22 -36.10 1.57
CA PRO A 236 44.06 -35.35 2.81
C PRO A 236 44.96 -35.92 3.92
N PRO A 237 45.38 -35.09 4.89
CA PRO A 237 46.22 -35.53 6.00
C PRO A 237 45.47 -36.49 6.93
N ALA A 238 46.18 -37.53 7.38
CA ALA A 238 45.72 -38.46 8.39
C ALA A 238 45.84 -37.84 9.79
N GLY A 239 44.81 -38.01 10.62
CA GLY A 239 44.91 -37.86 12.09
C GLY A 239 44.36 -36.55 12.64
N GLY A 240 43.06 -36.54 12.93
CA GLY A 240 42.41 -35.54 13.77
C GLY A 240 41.13 -36.14 14.36
N VAL A 241 41.17 -36.45 15.65
CA VAL A 241 40.07 -37.09 16.39
C VAL A 241 38.85 -36.18 16.39
N LEU A 242 37.76 -36.59 15.73
CA LEU A 242 36.46 -35.95 15.88
C LEU A 242 35.86 -36.38 17.23
N VAL A 243 35.90 -35.49 18.21
CA VAL A 243 35.09 -35.60 19.43
C VAL A 243 33.65 -35.28 19.03
N MET A 244 32.80 -36.30 18.98
CA MET A 244 31.36 -36.11 18.81
C MET A 244 30.77 -35.45 20.07
N PRO A 245 29.86 -34.47 19.94
CA PRO A 245 29.06 -34.03 21.08
C PRO A 245 28.07 -35.13 21.50
N PRO A 246 27.72 -35.24 22.79
CA PRO A 246 26.83 -36.28 23.29
C PRO A 246 25.40 -36.13 22.73
N PRO A 247 24.65 -37.25 22.58
CA PRO A 247 23.27 -37.20 22.16
C PRO A 247 22.39 -36.51 23.22
N PRO A 248 21.30 -35.82 22.82
CA PRO A 248 20.35 -35.25 23.76
C PRO A 248 19.65 -36.36 24.56
N PRO A 249 19.28 -36.11 25.83
CA PRO A 249 18.59 -37.10 26.65
C PRO A 249 17.23 -37.45 26.04
N SER A 250 16.98 -38.76 25.93
CA SER A 250 15.67 -39.31 25.59
C SER A 250 14.66 -38.96 26.67
N PHE A 251 13.71 -38.09 26.35
CA PHE A 251 12.53 -37.87 27.20
C PHE A 251 11.62 -39.09 27.12
N THR A 252 11.50 -39.80 28.24
CA THR A 252 10.36 -40.70 28.49
C THR A 252 9.11 -39.82 28.66
N PRO A 253 8.02 -40.05 27.90
CA PRO A 253 6.76 -39.39 28.20
C PRO A 253 6.25 -39.90 29.55
N ALA A 254 5.97 -38.96 30.46
CA ALA A 254 5.25 -39.24 31.70
C ALA A 254 3.86 -39.81 31.36
N GLU A 255 3.46 -40.86 32.09
CA GLU A 255 2.09 -41.38 32.08
C GLU A 255 1.09 -40.25 32.37
N VAL A 256 0.32 -39.87 31.36
CA VAL A 256 -0.91 -39.09 31.55
C VAL A 256 -2.02 -40.08 31.81
N SER A 257 -2.57 -40.01 33.03
CA SER A 257 -3.79 -40.69 33.44
C SER A 257 -4.93 -40.37 32.46
N VAL A 258 -5.42 -41.40 31.76
CA VAL A 258 -6.59 -41.31 30.89
C VAL A 258 -7.84 -41.33 31.76
N ALA A 259 -8.54 -40.21 31.86
CA ALA A 259 -9.93 -40.18 32.30
C ALA A 259 -10.83 -40.75 31.19
N PRO A 260 -11.90 -41.51 31.51
CA PRO A 260 -12.77 -42.11 30.52
C PRO A 260 -13.58 -41.04 29.76
N PRO A 261 -13.91 -41.26 28.47
CA PRO A 261 -14.68 -40.31 27.68
C PRO A 261 -16.14 -40.25 28.16
N PRO A 262 -16.81 -39.09 28.08
CA PRO A 262 -18.26 -39.00 28.32
C PRO A 262 -19.01 -39.69 27.18
N SER A 263 -19.88 -40.64 27.55
CA SER A 263 -20.82 -41.32 26.67
C SER A 263 -21.88 -40.34 26.16
N PHE A 264 -21.85 -40.01 24.87
CA PHE A 264 -22.91 -39.26 24.20
C PHE A 264 -23.84 -40.24 23.49
N VAL A 265 -25.11 -40.26 23.90
CA VAL A 265 -26.19 -40.97 23.21
C VAL A 265 -26.79 -39.99 22.20
N PRO A 266 -26.77 -40.27 20.89
CA PRO A 266 -27.47 -39.43 19.93
C PRO A 266 -28.98 -39.64 20.05
N ALA A 267 -29.72 -38.55 20.19
CA ALA A 267 -31.17 -38.55 20.08
C ALA A 267 -31.59 -38.75 18.62
N GLU A 268 -32.48 -39.72 18.36
CA GLU A 268 -33.13 -39.90 17.07
C GLU A 268 -33.95 -38.66 16.72
N VAL A 269 -33.74 -38.12 15.52
CA VAL A 269 -34.61 -37.10 14.93
C VAL A 269 -35.04 -37.57 13.55
N SER A 270 -36.36 -37.54 13.37
CA SER A 270 -37.11 -38.05 12.22
C SER A 270 -36.71 -37.36 10.91
N ALA A 271 -36.57 -38.15 9.83
CA ALA A 271 -36.27 -37.66 8.49
C ALA A 271 -37.48 -36.98 7.83
N VAL A 272 -37.27 -35.81 7.21
CA VAL A 272 -38.22 -35.10 6.34
C VAL A 272 -37.58 -34.96 4.94
N PRO A 273 -38.33 -35.06 3.82
CA PRO A 273 -37.76 -35.39 2.52
C PRO A 273 -37.03 -34.23 1.82
N VAL A 274 -35.94 -34.59 1.14
CA VAL A 274 -35.15 -33.75 0.24
C VAL A 274 -35.80 -33.70 -1.15
N PRO A 275 -35.97 -32.53 -1.80
CA PRO A 275 -36.29 -32.46 -3.23
C PRO A 275 -35.04 -32.68 -4.09
N VAL A 276 -35.22 -33.54 -5.09
CA VAL A 276 -34.26 -34.07 -6.05
C VAL A 276 -33.59 -32.96 -6.88
N GLY A 277 -32.25 -32.90 -6.86
CA GLY A 277 -31.45 -32.15 -7.85
C GLY A 277 -31.21 -32.97 -9.12
N PRO A 278 -30.97 -32.34 -10.29
CA PRO A 278 -30.82 -33.05 -11.55
C PRO A 278 -29.49 -33.80 -11.65
N SER A 279 -29.56 -35.02 -12.19
CA SER A 279 -28.48 -35.96 -12.42
C SER A 279 -27.43 -35.44 -13.42
N PHE A 280 -26.15 -35.53 -13.05
CA PHE A 280 -25.01 -35.36 -13.95
C PHE A 280 -24.88 -36.58 -14.88
N THR A 281 -24.77 -36.34 -16.19
CA THR A 281 -24.34 -37.35 -17.17
C THR A 281 -22.84 -37.16 -17.45
N PRO A 282 -22.01 -38.22 -17.39
CA PRO A 282 -20.58 -38.11 -17.69
C PRO A 282 -20.30 -37.98 -19.19
N ALA A 283 -19.28 -37.19 -19.52
CA ALA A 283 -18.85 -36.89 -20.88
C ALA A 283 -18.19 -38.08 -21.58
N SER A 284 -18.94 -38.77 -22.44
CA SER A 284 -18.41 -39.68 -23.46
C SER A 284 -19.39 -39.76 -24.63
N THR A 285 -19.19 -38.93 -25.67
CA THR A 285 -19.36 -39.23 -27.11
C THR A 285 -19.18 -37.91 -27.88
N TYR A 286 -17.92 -37.55 -28.15
CA TYR A 286 -17.55 -36.50 -29.09
C TYR A 286 -17.47 -37.12 -30.49
N ASN A 287 -18.34 -36.69 -31.40
CA ASN A 287 -18.27 -37.08 -32.82
C ASN A 287 -18.10 -35.80 -33.68
N PRO A 288 -16.92 -35.54 -34.26
CA PRO A 288 -16.61 -34.25 -34.89
C PRO A 288 -16.95 -34.13 -36.38
N TYR A 289 -17.86 -34.95 -36.93
CA TYR A 289 -18.28 -34.81 -38.33
C TYR A 289 -19.78 -35.11 -38.51
N GLY A 290 -20.59 -34.05 -38.56
CA GLY A 290 -22.00 -34.09 -38.93
C GLY A 290 -22.39 -32.76 -39.58
N ALA A 291 -22.70 -32.79 -40.87
CA ALA A 291 -22.94 -31.62 -41.71
C ALA A 291 -24.35 -31.03 -41.51
N GLY A 292 -24.45 -29.70 -41.42
CA GLY A 292 -25.72 -28.98 -41.61
C GLY A 292 -25.75 -27.56 -41.02
N CYS A 293 -25.69 -26.56 -41.90
CA CYS A 293 -26.06 -25.13 -41.73
C CYS A 293 -25.29 -24.31 -40.66
N SER A 294 -24.33 -23.44 -41.02
CA SER A 294 -24.48 -22.14 -41.70
C SER A 294 -25.53 -21.21 -41.08
N SER A 295 -25.11 -20.41 -40.11
CA SER A 295 -25.18 -18.94 -40.16
C SER A 295 -24.38 -18.35 -38.99
N TYR A 296 -23.38 -17.56 -39.34
CA TYR A 296 -22.53 -16.83 -38.40
C TYR A 296 -23.26 -15.53 -38.01
N THR A 297 -23.60 -15.38 -36.73
CA THR A 297 -23.97 -14.09 -36.12
C THR A 297 -23.09 -13.88 -34.89
N PRO A 298 -22.33 -12.78 -34.77
CA PRO A 298 -21.53 -12.52 -33.58
C PRO A 298 -22.47 -12.12 -32.44
N ALA A 299 -22.59 -12.99 -31.44
CA ALA A 299 -23.36 -12.68 -30.23
C ALA A 299 -22.53 -11.76 -29.32
N GLU A 300 -23.03 -10.53 -29.17
CA GLU A 300 -22.78 -9.64 -28.05
C GLU A 300 -22.82 -10.37 -26.70
N CYS A 301 -21.97 -9.91 -25.79
CA CYS A 301 -21.81 -10.40 -24.43
C CYS A 301 -23.16 -10.56 -23.69
N ALA A 302 -23.67 -11.78 -23.61
CA ALA A 302 -24.73 -12.13 -22.66
C ALA A 302 -24.10 -12.32 -21.27
N ALA A 303 -24.48 -11.47 -20.33
CA ALA A 303 -24.14 -11.62 -18.92
C ALA A 303 -24.71 -12.93 -18.34
N PRO A 304 -24.03 -13.59 -17.39
CA PRO A 304 -24.58 -14.78 -16.74
C PRO A 304 -25.86 -14.45 -15.95
N PRO A 305 -26.77 -15.41 -15.78
CA PRO A 305 -28.08 -15.17 -15.18
C PRO A 305 -27.94 -14.78 -13.71
N ALA A 306 -28.61 -13.69 -13.34
CA ALA A 306 -28.74 -13.20 -11.98
C ALA A 306 -29.36 -14.29 -11.09
N CYS A 307 -28.65 -14.68 -10.02
CA CYS A 307 -29.26 -15.38 -8.90
C CYS A 307 -29.87 -14.35 -7.92
N ASP A 308 -31.01 -14.72 -7.37
CA ASP A 308 -32.05 -13.83 -6.87
C ASP A 308 -31.62 -12.91 -5.72
N ALA A 309 -31.83 -11.62 -5.97
CA ALA A 309 -31.73 -10.53 -5.02
C ALA A 309 -33.05 -10.41 -4.24
N TYR A 310 -32.98 -10.57 -2.92
CA TYR A 310 -34.01 -10.07 -2.00
C TYR A 310 -33.37 -9.07 -1.04
N GLY A 311 -33.80 -7.80 -1.12
CA GLY A 311 -33.52 -6.76 -0.13
C GLY A 311 -33.19 -5.40 -0.73
N TYR A 312 -34.17 -4.50 -0.77
CA TYR A 312 -34.14 -3.16 -1.36
C TYR A 312 -32.93 -2.27 -0.95
N GLY A 313 -32.28 -1.64 -1.95
CA GLY A 313 -31.54 -0.39 -1.80
C GLY A 313 -30.28 -0.26 -2.68
N ASN A 314 -30.41 0.29 -3.89
CA ASN A 314 -29.34 0.81 -4.77
C ASN A 314 -28.03 -0.01 -4.78
N ASN A 315 -27.96 -0.98 -5.69
CA ASN A 315 -26.93 -2.04 -5.79
C ASN A 315 -25.53 -1.53 -6.22
N TYR A 316 -24.99 -0.54 -5.52
CA TYR A 316 -23.63 -0.02 -5.71
C TYR A 316 -22.58 -0.97 -5.14
N ASP A 317 -22.87 -1.56 -3.98
CA ASP A 317 -21.95 -2.42 -3.24
C ASP A 317 -22.28 -3.88 -3.49
N VAL A 318 -21.41 -4.56 -4.21
CA VAL A 318 -21.59 -5.98 -4.54
C VAL A 318 -20.88 -6.81 -3.48
N TRP A 319 -21.64 -7.68 -2.82
CA TRP A 319 -21.15 -8.61 -1.80
C TRP A 319 -21.23 -10.03 -2.32
N ILE A 320 -20.11 -10.73 -2.37
CA ILE A 320 -20.04 -12.12 -2.84
C ILE A 320 -19.81 -13.04 -1.64
N SER A 321 -20.65 -14.06 -1.48
CA SER A 321 -20.46 -15.09 -0.46
C SER A 321 -19.17 -15.86 -0.69
N ALA A 322 -18.43 -16.08 0.38
CA ALA A 322 -17.19 -16.84 0.42
C ALA A 322 -17.30 -17.94 1.48
N GLU A 323 -16.75 -19.11 1.14
CA GLU A 323 -16.68 -20.28 2.00
C GLU A 323 -15.25 -20.82 2.03
N PRO A 324 -14.87 -21.59 3.06
CA PRO A 324 -13.53 -22.16 3.17
C PRO A 324 -13.19 -23.00 1.92
N GLY A 325 -12.05 -22.70 1.29
CA GLY A 325 -11.59 -23.39 0.07
C GLY A 325 -12.04 -22.76 -1.25
N PHE A 326 -12.84 -21.67 -1.23
CA PHE A 326 -13.18 -20.91 -2.43
C PHE A 326 -12.07 -19.93 -2.82
N TYR A 327 -11.77 -19.82 -4.12
CA TYR A 327 -10.83 -18.82 -4.64
C TYR A 327 -11.49 -17.44 -4.60
N TYR A 328 -10.89 -16.47 -3.93
CA TYR A 328 -11.47 -15.13 -3.84
C TYR A 328 -11.41 -14.40 -5.19
N SER A 329 -12.37 -13.51 -5.42
CA SER A 329 -12.42 -12.72 -6.65
C SER A 329 -11.18 -11.81 -6.76
N PRO A 330 -10.50 -11.73 -7.93
CA PRO A 330 -9.44 -10.75 -8.17
C PRO A 330 -9.88 -9.30 -7.97
N ASP A 331 -11.20 -9.07 -8.06
CA ASP A 331 -11.85 -7.77 -7.89
C ASP A 331 -12.28 -7.50 -6.43
N ALA A 332 -11.85 -8.33 -5.47
CA ALA A 332 -12.10 -8.11 -4.06
C ALA A 332 -11.43 -6.83 -3.56
N VAL A 333 -12.13 -6.10 -2.70
CA VAL A 333 -11.62 -4.86 -2.11
C VAL A 333 -10.60 -5.19 -1.03
N ILE A 334 -9.37 -4.73 -1.24
CA ILE A 334 -8.28 -4.87 -0.27
C ILE A 334 -8.50 -3.88 0.86
N GLY A 335 -8.69 -4.40 2.07
CA GLY A 335 -8.86 -3.67 3.32
C GLY A 335 -7.55 -3.24 3.95
N GLY A 336 -6.47 -3.98 3.70
CA GLY A 336 -5.13 -3.66 4.17
C GLY A 336 -4.25 -4.89 4.17
N HIS A 337 -3.45 -5.06 5.21
CA HIS A 337 -2.52 -6.18 5.34
C HIS A 337 -2.40 -6.59 6.80
N ASP A 338 -2.16 -7.88 7.06
CA ASP A 338 -1.88 -8.36 8.40
C ASP A 338 -0.41 -8.09 8.80
N SER A 339 -0.05 -8.40 10.05
CA SER A 339 1.33 -8.26 10.56
C SER A 339 2.37 -9.06 9.77
N ASN A 340 1.94 -10.12 9.06
CA ASN A 340 2.76 -10.89 8.13
C ASN A 340 2.74 -10.34 6.68
N MET A 341 2.16 -9.15 6.45
CA MET A 341 1.90 -8.52 5.15
C MET A 341 0.92 -9.26 4.23
N GLU A 342 0.26 -10.32 4.71
CA GLU A 342 -0.81 -10.98 3.95
C GLU A 342 -1.96 -10.00 3.70
N GLN A 343 -2.48 -9.96 2.47
CA GLN A 343 -3.57 -9.06 2.12
C GLN A 343 -4.82 -9.41 2.91
N LEU A 344 -5.38 -8.39 3.58
CA LEU A 344 -6.67 -8.49 4.25
C LEU A 344 -7.74 -7.96 3.30
N LEU A 345 -8.78 -8.75 3.06
CA LEU A 345 -9.93 -8.34 2.26
C LEU A 345 -11.00 -7.73 3.15
N VAL A 346 -11.74 -6.77 2.60
CA VAL A 346 -12.92 -6.21 3.25
C VAL A 346 -14.03 -7.25 3.18
N CYS A 347 -14.51 -7.69 4.35
CA CYS A 347 -15.62 -8.62 4.43
C CYS A 347 -16.68 -8.16 5.42
N ARG A 348 -17.81 -8.87 5.40
CA ARG A 348 -18.81 -8.88 6.47
C ARG A 348 -19.21 -10.31 6.79
N ALA A 349 -19.36 -10.63 8.06
CA ALA A 349 -19.86 -11.93 8.50
C ALA A 349 -21.24 -11.77 9.14
N TYR A 350 -22.10 -12.77 8.99
CA TYR A 350 -23.42 -12.76 9.63
C TYR A 350 -23.30 -13.32 11.04
N TYR A 351 -23.43 -12.46 12.03
CA TYR A 351 -23.26 -12.81 13.43
C TYR A 351 -24.42 -12.26 14.26
N ARG A 352 -25.07 -13.11 15.05
CA ARG A 352 -26.22 -12.75 15.92
C ARG A 352 -27.33 -11.95 15.22
N GLY A 353 -27.66 -12.34 13.99
CA GLY A 353 -28.78 -11.74 13.25
C GLY A 353 -28.42 -10.49 12.45
N VAL A 354 -27.15 -10.08 12.42
CA VAL A 354 -26.70 -8.88 11.71
C VAL A 354 -25.42 -9.14 10.93
N HIS A 355 -25.21 -8.38 9.86
CA HIS A 355 -23.93 -8.36 9.17
C HIS A 355 -22.96 -7.41 9.89
N VAL A 356 -21.81 -7.94 10.31
CA VAL A 356 -20.75 -7.17 10.96
C VAL A 356 -19.54 -7.11 10.02
N PRO A 357 -19.04 -5.91 9.69
CA PRO A 357 -17.85 -5.78 8.86
C PRO A 357 -16.56 -6.18 9.60
N GLY A 358 -15.56 -6.62 8.84
CA GLY A 358 -14.30 -7.09 9.37
C GLY A 358 -13.26 -7.37 8.28
N LYS A 359 -12.33 -8.27 8.60
CA LYS A 359 -11.24 -8.71 7.71
C LYS A 359 -11.45 -10.15 7.28
N ALA A 360 -11.16 -10.47 6.02
CA ALA A 360 -11.00 -11.85 5.57
C ALA A 360 -9.54 -12.12 5.25
N ILE A 361 -9.06 -13.29 5.66
CA ILE A 361 -7.68 -13.74 5.44
C ILE A 361 -7.72 -14.84 4.38
N PRO A 362 -7.27 -14.57 3.14
CA PRO A 362 -7.42 -15.50 2.04
C PRO A 362 -6.75 -16.86 2.26
N SER A 363 -5.56 -16.91 2.86
CA SER A 363 -4.88 -18.19 3.14
C SER A 363 -5.61 -19.07 4.16
N GLN A 364 -6.41 -18.45 5.05
CA GLN A 364 -7.15 -19.14 6.10
C GLN A 364 -8.59 -19.45 5.68
N GLY A 365 -9.10 -18.79 4.64
CA GLY A 365 -10.45 -19.00 4.12
C GLY A 365 -11.55 -18.62 5.10
N CYS A 366 -11.27 -17.70 6.04
CA CYS A 366 -12.20 -17.28 7.10
C CYS A 366 -12.30 -15.76 7.19
N GLY A 367 -13.48 -15.29 7.63
CA GLY A 367 -13.73 -13.91 8.05
C GLY A 367 -13.52 -13.73 9.55
N TYR A 368 -13.09 -12.55 9.95
CA TYR A 368 -12.85 -12.17 11.33
C TYR A 368 -13.58 -10.86 11.60
N ILE A 369 -14.38 -10.83 12.66
CA ILE A 369 -15.16 -9.64 13.06
C ILE A 369 -14.87 -9.29 14.51
N ALA A 370 -14.97 -8.00 14.83
CA ALA A 370 -14.89 -7.51 16.20
C ALA A 370 -16.29 -7.43 16.82
N HIS A 371 -16.51 -8.11 17.94
CA HIS A 371 -17.76 -7.99 18.67
C HIS A 371 -17.60 -8.34 20.16
N GLY A 372 -18.07 -7.47 21.04
CA GLY A 372 -18.16 -7.73 22.48
C GLY A 372 -16.81 -7.89 23.16
N GLY A 373 -15.78 -7.18 22.70
CA GLY A 373 -14.43 -7.27 23.26
C GLY A 373 -13.58 -8.41 22.71
N ARG A 374 -14.09 -9.18 21.74
CA ARG A 374 -13.42 -10.36 21.18
C ARG A 374 -13.32 -10.29 19.65
N GLU A 375 -12.31 -10.97 19.12
CA GLU A 375 -12.26 -11.35 17.71
C GLU A 375 -13.04 -12.66 17.54
N ILE A 376 -13.97 -12.66 16.59
CA ILE A 376 -14.82 -13.81 16.27
C ILE A 376 -14.46 -14.28 14.87
N ILE A 377 -14.25 -15.58 14.73
CA ILE A 377 -13.90 -16.24 13.46
C ILE A 377 -15.18 -16.82 12.86
N GLU A 378 -15.50 -16.42 11.64
CA GLU A 378 -16.67 -16.87 10.91
C GLU A 378 -16.25 -17.49 9.55
N PRO A 379 -16.45 -18.80 9.36
CA PRO A 379 -16.13 -19.47 8.10
C PRO A 379 -17.02 -19.03 6.93
N SER A 380 -18.26 -18.62 7.23
CA SER A 380 -19.19 -18.09 6.23
C SER A 380 -19.23 -16.56 6.30
N TYR A 381 -18.78 -15.92 5.24
CA TYR A 381 -18.69 -14.46 5.16
C TYR A 381 -18.95 -13.98 3.73
N GLN A 382 -19.11 -12.68 3.56
CA GLN A 382 -19.25 -12.05 2.26
C GLN A 382 -18.11 -11.06 2.05
N MET A 383 -17.50 -11.10 0.87
CA MET A 383 -16.44 -10.16 0.46
C MET A 383 -17.04 -9.04 -0.36
N LEU A 384 -16.55 -7.83 -0.12
CA LEU A 384 -16.88 -6.68 -0.95
C LEU A 384 -16.06 -6.74 -2.25
N VAL A 385 -16.72 -6.55 -3.40
CA VAL A 385 -16.06 -6.50 -4.71
C VAL A 385 -16.29 -5.17 -5.43
N GLY A 386 -15.47 -4.90 -6.44
CA GLY A 386 -15.40 -3.64 -7.17
C GLY A 386 -14.15 -2.85 -6.79
N LYS A 387 -12.98 -3.47 -6.94
CA LYS A 387 -11.68 -2.84 -6.68
C LYS A 387 -11.55 -1.59 -7.56
N GLY A 388 -11.43 -0.42 -6.92
CA GLY A 388 -11.39 0.89 -7.58
C GLY A 388 -12.67 1.72 -7.48
N LYS A 389 -13.81 1.12 -7.12
CA LYS A 389 -15.07 1.85 -6.82
C LYS A 389 -15.03 2.59 -5.49
N TYR A 390 -14.04 2.30 -4.66
CA TYR A 390 -13.97 2.79 -3.28
C TYR A 390 -12.66 3.51 -2.99
N HIS A 391 -12.72 4.38 -1.98
CA HIS A 391 -11.63 5.20 -1.49
C HIS A 391 -11.61 5.19 0.04
N TRP A 392 -10.43 5.28 0.64
CA TRP A 392 -10.24 5.35 2.08
C TRP A 392 -10.03 6.81 2.51
N VAL A 393 -10.92 7.31 3.37
CA VAL A 393 -10.91 8.70 3.84
C VAL A 393 -10.49 8.73 5.32
N PRO A 394 -9.45 9.49 5.70
CA PRO A 394 -9.09 9.67 7.10
C PRO A 394 -10.24 10.25 7.93
N SER A 395 -10.48 9.67 9.10
CA SER A 395 -11.54 10.10 10.03
C SER A 395 -11.17 9.77 11.48
N HIS A 396 -11.96 10.29 12.42
CA HIS A 396 -11.76 10.10 13.85
C HIS A 396 -13.06 10.34 14.63
N GLY A 397 -13.10 9.86 15.87
CA GLY A 397 -14.14 10.23 16.85
C GLY A 397 -15.57 9.84 16.48
N GLY A 398 -15.76 8.83 15.62
CA GLY A 398 -17.08 8.41 15.13
C GLY A 398 -17.57 9.19 13.92
N ASN A 399 -16.79 10.13 13.39
CA ASN A 399 -17.17 10.86 12.18
C ASN A 399 -17.18 9.89 10.98
N VAL A 400 -18.24 9.98 10.18
CA VAL A 400 -18.44 9.16 8.99
C VAL A 400 -18.66 10.09 7.80
N PRO A 401 -17.71 10.14 6.85
CA PRO A 401 -17.83 10.98 5.68
C PRO A 401 -19.00 10.53 4.79
N SER A 402 -19.50 11.46 3.99
CA SER A 402 -20.54 11.17 3.01
C SER A 402 -20.06 10.15 1.98
N GLY A 403 -20.97 9.28 1.55
CA GLY A 403 -20.67 8.17 0.67
C GLY A 403 -20.04 6.95 1.36
N ALA A 404 -19.96 6.94 2.70
CA ALA A 404 -19.50 5.78 3.45
C ALA A 404 -20.29 4.50 3.12
N VAL A 405 -19.56 3.39 3.03
CA VAL A 405 -20.12 2.07 2.73
C VAL A 405 -20.78 1.51 3.99
N VAL A 406 -22.07 1.21 3.89
CA VAL A 406 -22.84 0.55 4.96
C VAL A 406 -22.72 -0.96 4.75
N ALA A 407 -22.12 -1.66 5.70
CA ALA A 407 -21.91 -3.11 5.62
C ALA A 407 -22.97 -3.92 6.36
N GLY A 408 -23.75 -3.29 7.23
CA GLY A 408 -24.83 -3.92 7.98
C GLY A 408 -25.52 -2.92 8.89
N THR A 409 -26.36 -3.44 9.77
CA THR A 409 -27.11 -2.64 10.74
C THR A 409 -27.08 -3.31 12.10
N THR A 410 -26.99 -2.54 13.18
CA THR A 410 -27.18 -3.04 14.53
C THR A 410 -28.62 -3.58 14.69
N PRO A 411 -28.89 -4.38 15.73
CA PRO A 411 -30.26 -4.81 16.03
C PRO A 411 -31.24 -3.64 16.24
N GLY A 412 -30.75 -2.47 16.65
CA GLY A 412 -31.52 -1.24 16.79
C GLY A 412 -31.71 -0.45 15.48
N GLY A 413 -31.23 -0.96 14.35
CA GLY A 413 -31.33 -0.32 13.03
C GLY A 413 -30.27 0.73 12.73
N ALA A 414 -29.28 0.94 13.61
CA ALA A 414 -28.20 1.89 13.34
C ALA A 414 -27.23 1.30 12.30
N PRO A 415 -26.74 2.09 11.33
CA PRO A 415 -25.82 1.59 10.30
C PRO A 415 -24.44 1.26 10.86
N LEU A 416 -23.87 0.16 10.38
CA LEU A 416 -22.48 -0.23 10.60
C LEU A 416 -21.64 0.09 9.37
N TYR A 417 -20.56 0.82 9.57
CA TYR A 417 -19.66 1.25 8.51
C TYR A 417 -18.35 0.48 8.55
N ILE A 418 -17.66 0.50 7.41
CA ILE A 418 -16.36 -0.13 7.23
C ILE A 418 -15.28 0.92 7.49
N GLY A 419 -14.40 0.62 8.44
CA GLY A 419 -13.17 1.38 8.61
C GLY A 419 -11.94 0.49 8.60
N ARG A 420 -10.76 1.09 8.56
CA ARG A 420 -9.49 0.40 8.78
C ARG A 420 -8.55 1.26 9.61
N GLY A 421 -7.62 0.61 10.32
CA GLY A 421 -6.66 1.32 11.16
C GLY A 421 -5.38 0.53 11.34
N HIS A 422 -4.31 1.27 11.66
CA HIS A 422 -3.01 0.68 11.93
C HIS A 422 -2.92 0.17 13.38
N TYR A 423 -2.53 -1.09 13.56
CA TYR A 423 -2.25 -1.67 14.86
C TYR A 423 -1.19 -2.75 14.76
N ARG A 424 -0.08 -2.60 15.50
CA ARG A 424 1.02 -3.59 15.58
C ARG A 424 1.51 -4.10 14.22
N GLY A 425 1.73 -3.19 13.28
CA GLY A 425 2.20 -3.52 11.93
C GLY A 425 1.14 -4.08 10.98
N SER A 426 -0.11 -4.24 11.44
CA SER A 426 -1.26 -4.58 10.60
C SER A 426 -2.05 -3.33 10.24
N LEU A 427 -2.57 -3.26 9.02
CA LEU A 427 -3.60 -2.32 8.60
C LEU A 427 -4.90 -3.10 8.47
N THR A 428 -5.73 -3.04 9.51
CA THR A 428 -6.83 -4.00 9.69
C THR A 428 -8.19 -3.34 9.44
N PRO A 429 -9.04 -3.88 8.56
CA PRO A 429 -10.42 -3.45 8.45
C PRO A 429 -11.27 -3.96 9.63
N GLY A 430 -12.27 -3.18 10.01
CA GLY A 430 -13.14 -3.44 11.14
C GLY A 430 -14.45 -2.65 11.07
N VAL A 431 -15.15 -2.62 12.19
CA VAL A 431 -16.48 -2.03 12.31
C VAL A 431 -16.43 -0.64 12.93
N ILE A 432 -17.18 0.29 12.34
CA ILE A 432 -17.47 1.60 12.92
C ILE A 432 -18.96 1.65 13.20
N GLU A 433 -19.26 1.76 14.49
CA GLU A 433 -20.57 2.20 14.98
C GLU A 433 -20.42 3.64 15.47
N THR A 434 -21.17 4.57 14.89
CA THR A 434 -21.03 6.01 15.17
C THR A 434 -21.17 6.35 16.65
N TYR A 435 -22.01 5.61 17.38
CA TYR A 435 -22.20 5.76 18.83
C TYR A 435 -20.93 5.46 19.65
N ASN A 436 -20.15 4.44 19.24
CA ASN A 436 -18.93 4.04 19.95
C ASN A 436 -17.77 5.01 19.74
N ARG A 437 -17.89 5.92 18.75
CA ARG A 437 -16.90 6.95 18.41
C ARG A 437 -15.47 6.45 18.15
N CYS A 438 -15.34 5.19 17.76
CA CYS A 438 -14.06 4.55 17.44
C CYS A 438 -14.25 3.49 16.35
N LEU A 439 -13.14 3.10 15.72
CA LEU A 439 -13.05 1.88 14.92
C LEU A 439 -12.75 0.70 15.85
N GLN A 440 -13.48 -0.40 15.69
CA GLN A 440 -13.26 -1.67 16.38
C GLN A 440 -12.70 -2.69 15.38
N ILE A 441 -11.43 -3.09 15.55
CA ILE A 441 -10.78 -4.08 14.68
C ILE A 441 -10.63 -5.43 15.40
N PRO A 442 -10.80 -6.55 14.68
CA PRO A 442 -10.44 -7.87 15.17
C PRO A 442 -8.91 -8.08 15.06
N PHE A 443 -8.23 -8.37 16.17
CA PHE A 443 -6.80 -8.67 16.16
C PHE A 443 -6.37 -9.59 17.33
N GLY A 444 -5.74 -10.72 17.01
CA GLY A 444 -5.08 -11.57 18.01
C GLY A 444 -6.01 -12.13 19.09
N GLY A 445 -7.24 -12.50 18.72
CA GLY A 445 -8.28 -12.98 19.63
C GLY A 445 -9.09 -11.90 20.33
N GLN A 446 -8.76 -10.61 20.13
CA GLN A 446 -9.38 -9.49 20.83
C GLN A 446 -9.99 -8.45 19.89
N GLU A 447 -10.95 -7.69 20.42
CA GLU A 447 -11.41 -6.44 19.80
C GLU A 447 -10.51 -5.30 20.25
N ILE A 448 -9.91 -4.60 19.29
CA ILE A 448 -9.06 -3.44 19.54
C ILE A 448 -9.78 -2.17 19.09
N ARG A 449 -9.77 -1.14 19.94
CA ARG A 449 -10.42 0.15 19.67
C ARG A 449 -9.40 1.19 19.25
N LEU A 450 -9.63 1.81 18.09
CA LEU A 450 -8.77 2.84 17.50
C LEU A 450 -9.54 4.15 17.35
N SER A 451 -8.92 5.25 17.80
CA SER A 451 -9.49 6.61 17.72
C SER A 451 -9.19 7.31 16.39
N SER A 452 -8.09 6.94 15.74
CA SER A 452 -7.68 7.40 14.41
C SER A 452 -7.81 6.24 13.43
N TYR A 453 -8.51 6.47 12.32
CA TYR A 453 -8.83 5.44 11.35
C TYR A 453 -9.16 6.05 9.98
N GLU A 454 -9.35 5.19 8.98
CA GLU A 454 -9.91 5.58 7.69
C GLU A 454 -11.28 4.92 7.50
N VAL A 455 -12.20 5.59 6.81
CA VAL A 455 -13.53 5.08 6.46
C VAL A 455 -13.56 4.75 4.97
N LEU A 456 -14.13 3.59 4.62
CA LEU A 456 -14.34 3.23 3.22
C LEU A 456 -15.55 3.99 2.66
N VAL A 457 -15.34 4.77 1.61
CA VAL A 457 -16.38 5.52 0.90
C VAL A 457 -16.46 5.11 -0.57
N ARG A 458 -17.62 5.31 -1.19
CA ARG A 458 -17.80 5.18 -2.64
C ARG A 458 -17.15 6.37 -3.34
N SER A 459 -16.24 6.09 -4.27
CA SER A 459 -15.38 7.09 -4.91
C SER A 459 -16.17 8.15 -5.65
N ASP A 460 -17.18 7.77 -6.42
CA ASP A 460 -18.00 8.67 -7.22
C ASP A 460 -18.84 9.64 -6.37
N ILE A 461 -19.45 9.15 -5.29
CA ILE A 461 -20.21 9.98 -4.35
C ILE A 461 -19.28 10.96 -3.63
N PHE A 462 -18.13 10.48 -3.15
CA PHE A 462 -17.18 11.30 -2.42
C PHE A 462 -16.60 12.43 -3.28
N HIS A 463 -16.10 12.11 -4.48
CA HIS A 463 -15.54 13.13 -5.38
C HIS A 463 -16.62 14.07 -5.93
N GLY A 464 -17.83 13.57 -6.20
CA GLY A 464 -18.96 14.41 -6.63
C GLY A 464 -19.30 15.49 -5.61
N GLN A 465 -19.28 15.17 -4.31
CA GLN A 465 -19.55 16.16 -3.26
C GLN A 465 -18.39 17.11 -2.99
N GLN A 466 -17.15 16.65 -3.13
CA GLN A 466 -15.99 17.55 -3.06
C GLN A 466 -16.00 18.58 -4.20
N ALA A 467 -16.38 18.17 -5.41
CA ALA A 467 -16.54 19.08 -6.54
C ALA A 467 -17.62 20.14 -6.30
N ILE A 468 -18.76 19.77 -5.69
CA ILE A 468 -19.81 20.73 -5.33
C ILE A 468 -19.31 21.73 -4.27
N ARG A 469 -18.48 21.30 -3.32
CA ARG A 469 -17.96 22.16 -2.23
C ARG A 469 -16.88 23.16 -2.69
N LEU A 470 -16.27 22.94 -3.85
CA LEU A 470 -15.28 23.85 -4.45
C LEU A 470 -15.90 24.92 -5.36
N VAL A 471 -17.20 24.80 -5.67
CA VAL A 471 -17.91 25.69 -6.60
C VAL A 471 -18.74 26.76 -5.88
N TYR A 472 -18.86 26.70 -4.55
CA TYR A 472 -19.61 27.67 -3.73
C TYR A 472 -18.74 28.41 -2.73
#